data_AF-A0A098GJE4-F1
#
_entry.id   AF-A0A098GJE4-F1
#
_cell.length_a   1.000
_cell.length_b   1.000
_cell.length_c   1.000
_cell.angle_alpha   90.00
_cell.angle_beta   90.00
_cell.angle_gamma   90.00
#
_symmetry.space_group_name_H-M   'P 1'
#
loop_
_entity.id
_entity.type
_entity.pdbx_description
1 polymer ?
#
loop_
_entity_poly.entity_id
_entity_poly.type
_entity_poly.pdbx_seq_one_letter_code
_entity_poly.pdbx_strand_id
1 'polypeptide(L)'
;MRQINIRNSSQRFLLYDTAGPYTDCDIKVNLTEGISSIRQDWIARRNDTYPICKAKTNSDAPGVKALSRDDRVILKGIAGGAPVTQLFYAKNGIITPEMEYVAVRENALLEQAEAIPGLLLPTKTRKITPEFVREEVACV
;
A
#
# COMPACT_ATOMS: atom_id res chain seq x y z
N MET A 1 -1.65 10.33 -4.48
CA MET A 1 -1.53 11.75 -4.09
C MET A 1 -2.68 12.50 -4.72
N ARG A 2 -3.12 13.60 -4.12
CA ARG A 2 -4.17 14.47 -4.67
C ARG A 2 -3.58 15.83 -5.00
N GLN A 3 -3.83 16.32 -6.21
CA GLN A 3 -3.43 17.67 -6.58
C GLN A 3 -4.58 18.65 -6.39
N ILE A 4 -4.31 19.76 -5.70
CA ILE A 4 -5.22 20.89 -5.56
C ILE A 4 -4.66 22.06 -6.37
N ASN A 5 -5.49 22.62 -7.24
CA ASN A 5 -5.18 23.81 -8.01
C ASN A 5 -5.79 25.04 -7.30
N ILE A 6 -4.99 26.08 -7.10
CA ILE A 6 -5.50 27.34 -6.54
C ILE A 6 -6.04 28.22 -7.66
N ARG A 7 -7.23 28.79 -7.44
CA ARG A 7 -7.84 29.73 -8.40
C ARG A 7 -6.93 30.95 -8.58
N ASN A 8 -6.72 31.36 -9.84
CA ASN A 8 -5.90 32.51 -10.21
C ASN A 8 -4.41 32.41 -9.83
N SER A 9 -3.90 31.19 -9.61
CA SER A 9 -2.47 30.94 -9.41
C SER A 9 -2.02 29.75 -10.26
N SER A 10 -0.77 29.77 -10.73
CA SER A 10 -0.14 28.61 -11.37
C SER A 10 0.30 27.55 -10.34
N GLN A 11 0.22 27.87 -9.05
CA GLN A 11 0.67 27.01 -7.97
C GLN A 11 -0.27 25.82 -7.76
N ARG A 12 0.35 24.66 -7.54
CA ARG A 12 -0.31 23.37 -7.33
C ARG A 12 0.19 22.79 -6.02
N PHE A 13 -0.73 22.24 -5.24
CA PHE A 13 -0.40 21.58 -3.97
C PHE A 13 -0.72 20.11 -4.09
N LEU A 14 0.26 19.25 -3.79
CA LEU A 14 0.04 17.83 -3.59
C LEU A 14 -0.31 17.59 -2.12
N LEU A 15 -1.31 16.75 -1.91
CA LEU A 15 -1.70 16.23 -0.62
C LEU A 15 -1.56 14.72 -0.64
N TYR A 16 -1.26 14.20 0.55
CA TYR A 16 -1.35 12.77 0.79
C TYR A 16 -2.80 12.31 0.60
N ASP A 17 -3.02 11.32 -0.25
CA ASP A 17 -4.35 10.78 -0.53
C ASP A 17 -4.41 9.31 -0.14
N THR A 18 -5.27 9.00 0.83
CA THR A 18 -5.56 7.66 1.34
C THR A 18 -6.95 7.17 0.91
N ALA A 19 -7.70 7.95 0.13
CA ALA A 19 -9.03 7.58 -0.32
C ALA A 19 -9.01 6.40 -1.32
N GLY A 20 -7.86 6.14 -1.97
CA GLY A 20 -7.69 5.01 -2.88
C GLY A 20 -8.54 5.13 -4.17
N PRO A 21 -8.95 4.02 -4.79
CA PRO A 21 -9.64 4.05 -6.08
C PRO A 21 -11.04 4.68 -6.04
N TYR A 22 -11.59 4.92 -4.84
CA TYR A 22 -12.94 5.48 -4.69
C TYR A 22 -13.06 6.94 -5.12
N THR A 23 -11.95 7.68 -5.16
CA THR A 23 -11.93 9.08 -5.61
C THR A 23 -11.31 9.24 -7.00
N ASP A 24 -10.98 8.14 -7.65
CA ASP A 24 -10.43 8.14 -9.00
C ASP A 24 -11.58 8.03 -10.02
N CYS A 25 -11.76 9.07 -10.83
CA CYS A 25 -12.85 9.13 -11.82
C CYS A 25 -12.67 8.10 -12.95
N ASP A 26 -11.44 7.62 -13.18
CA ASP A 26 -11.14 6.66 -14.24
C ASP A 26 -11.41 5.21 -13.78
N ILE A 27 -11.58 4.98 -12.48
CA ILE A 27 -11.79 3.66 -11.90
C ILE A 27 -13.26 3.49 -11.48
N LYS A 28 -13.98 2.63 -12.19
CA LYS A 28 -15.32 2.19 -11.75
C LYS A 28 -15.18 1.13 -10.67
N VAL A 29 -15.54 1.48 -9.43
CA VAL A 29 -15.51 0.55 -8.30
C VAL A 29 -16.85 -0.17 -8.18
N ASN A 30 -16.82 -1.51 -8.26
CA ASN A 30 -17.96 -2.35 -7.95
C ASN A 30 -17.83 -2.93 -6.52
N LEU A 31 -18.80 -2.66 -5.66
CA LEU A 31 -18.79 -3.15 -4.27
C LEU A 31 -18.96 -4.66 -4.17
N THR A 32 -19.58 -5.33 -5.15
CA THR A 32 -19.72 -6.79 -5.12
C THR A 32 -18.41 -7.48 -5.48
N GLU A 33 -17.68 -6.99 -6.48
CA GLU A 33 -16.39 -7.53 -6.95
C GLU A 33 -15.21 -7.10 -6.07
N GLY A 34 -15.21 -5.83 -5.63
CA GLY A 34 -14.16 -5.25 -4.81
C GLY A 34 -13.16 -4.43 -5.60
N ILE A 35 -12.07 -4.06 -4.93
CA ILE A 35 -10.99 -3.29 -5.55
C ILE A 35 -10.00 -4.23 -6.24
N SER A 36 -9.37 -3.73 -7.29
CA SER A 36 -8.30 -4.45 -7.99
C SER A 36 -7.16 -4.82 -7.03
N SER A 37 -6.66 -6.05 -7.14
CA SER A 37 -5.59 -6.58 -6.30
C SER A 37 -4.21 -6.17 -6.84
N ILE A 38 -3.90 -4.88 -6.85
CA ILE A 38 -2.66 -4.32 -7.43
C ILE A 38 -1.36 -4.88 -6.83
N ARG A 39 -1.42 -5.45 -5.63
CA ARG A 39 -0.27 -6.06 -4.93
C ARG A 39 -0.11 -7.56 -5.18
N GLN A 40 -1.06 -8.19 -5.89
CA GLN A 40 -1.08 -9.64 -6.08
C GLN A 40 0.21 -10.12 -6.76
N ASP A 41 0.65 -9.43 -7.81
CA ASP A 41 1.88 -9.78 -8.53
C ASP A 41 3.14 -9.63 -7.66
N TRP A 42 3.18 -8.62 -6.79
CA TRP A 42 4.32 -8.39 -5.90
C TRP A 42 4.46 -9.49 -4.85
N ILE A 43 3.34 -10.05 -4.41
CA ILE A 43 3.32 -11.15 -3.45
C ILE A 43 3.65 -12.46 -4.17
N ALA A 44 3.04 -12.70 -5.34
CA ALA A 44 3.28 -13.91 -6.13
C ALA A 44 4.76 -14.08 -6.51
N ARG A 45 5.44 -13.00 -6.91
CA ARG A 45 6.85 -13.03 -7.31
C ARG A 45 7.83 -13.45 -6.20
N ARG A 46 7.44 -13.40 -4.93
CA ARG A 46 8.32 -13.81 -3.81
C ARG A 46 8.35 -15.32 -3.60
N ASN A 47 7.37 -16.06 -4.13
CA ASN A 47 7.27 -17.52 -4.01
C ASN A 47 7.35 -18.03 -2.56
N ASP A 48 6.87 -17.25 -1.59
CA ASP A 48 6.92 -17.54 -0.16
C ASP A 48 5.54 -17.79 0.46
N THR A 49 4.49 -17.69 -0.36
CA THR A 49 3.10 -17.93 0.01
C THR A 49 2.44 -18.93 -0.94
N TYR A 50 1.40 -19.60 -0.46
CA TYR A 50 0.57 -20.52 -1.23
C TYR A 50 -0.91 -20.26 -0.96
N PRO A 51 -1.80 -20.51 -1.94
CA PRO A 51 -3.23 -20.31 -1.77
C PRO A 51 -3.84 -21.39 -0.88
N ILE A 52 -4.78 -20.99 -0.02
CA ILE A 52 -5.58 -21.89 0.80
C ILE A 52 -7.07 -21.59 0.60
N CYS A 53 -7.91 -22.62 0.74
CA CYS A 53 -9.35 -22.46 0.79
C CYS A 53 -9.74 -21.83 2.14
N LYS A 54 -10.76 -20.95 2.11
CA LYS A 54 -11.34 -20.37 3.33
C LYS A 54 -11.84 -21.50 4.23
N ALA A 55 -11.47 -21.46 5.51
CA ALA A 55 -12.06 -22.35 6.51
C ALA A 55 -13.56 -22.03 6.62
N LYS A 56 -14.42 -23.06 6.62
CA LYS A 56 -15.86 -22.87 6.84
C LYS A 56 -16.06 -22.26 8.24
N THR A 57 -16.64 -21.07 8.31
CA THR A 57 -17.01 -20.42 9.58
C THR A 57 -18.50 -20.62 9.84
N ASN A 58 -18.92 -20.67 11.11
CA ASN A 58 -20.34 -20.82 11.50
C ASN A 58 -21.26 -19.68 11.00
N SER A 59 -20.69 -18.64 10.37
CA SER A 59 -21.39 -17.53 9.71
C SER A 59 -22.05 -17.89 8.37
N ASP A 60 -21.88 -19.12 7.87
CA ASP A 60 -22.59 -19.63 6.69
C ASP A 60 -24.07 -19.98 6.97
N ALA A 61 -24.55 -19.65 8.18
CA ALA A 61 -25.95 -19.78 8.57
C ALA A 61 -26.88 -19.01 7.60
N PRO A 62 -28.06 -19.57 7.28
CA PRO A 62 -29.01 -18.94 6.37
C PRO A 62 -29.48 -17.60 6.94
N GLY A 63 -29.03 -16.49 6.33
CA GLY A 63 -29.39 -15.11 6.72
C GLY A 63 -28.26 -14.09 6.59
N VAL A 64 -26.98 -14.51 6.62
CA VAL A 64 -25.80 -13.60 6.59
C VAL A 64 -25.06 -13.64 5.23
N LYS A 65 -25.55 -14.42 4.27
CA LYS A 65 -24.90 -14.66 2.96
C LYS A 65 -24.78 -13.45 2.04
N ALA A 66 -25.50 -12.35 2.29
CA ALA A 66 -25.58 -11.23 1.36
C ALA A 66 -24.23 -10.51 1.11
N LEU A 67 -23.24 -10.69 1.99
CA LEU A 67 -21.92 -10.04 1.89
C LEU A 67 -20.74 -11.03 1.93
N SER A 68 -20.99 -12.35 1.91
CA SER A 68 -19.87 -13.32 1.89
C SER A 68 -19.26 -13.35 0.50
N ARG A 69 -17.98 -12.97 0.42
CA ARG A 69 -17.14 -13.23 -0.75
C ARG A 69 -16.46 -14.59 -0.57
N ASP A 70 -16.99 -15.57 -1.28
CA ASP A 70 -16.45 -16.93 -1.32
C ASP A 70 -15.36 -17.10 -2.40
N ASP A 71 -15.19 -16.09 -3.26
CA ASP A 71 -14.23 -16.01 -4.36
C ASP A 71 -12.85 -15.43 -3.96
N ARG A 72 -12.69 -14.98 -2.71
CA ARG A 72 -11.41 -14.42 -2.23
C ARG A 72 -10.35 -15.50 -2.09
N VAL A 73 -9.26 -15.35 -2.84
CA VAL A 73 -8.03 -16.14 -2.66
C VAL A 73 -7.34 -15.70 -1.37
N ILE A 74 -7.18 -16.64 -0.44
CA ILE A 74 -6.43 -16.42 0.80
C ILE A 74 -5.04 -17.03 0.63
N LEU A 75 -4.01 -16.26 0.94
CA LEU A 75 -2.62 -16.71 0.88
C LEU A 75 -2.11 -17.02 2.30
N LYS A 76 -1.34 -18.08 2.43
CA LYS A 76 -0.65 -18.47 3.67
C LYS A 76 0.85 -18.63 3.39
N GLY A 77 1.69 -18.27 4.36
CA GLY A 77 3.14 -18.52 4.26
C GLY A 77 3.45 -20.02 4.25
N ILE A 78 4.46 -20.42 3.49
CA ILE A 78 4.87 -21.83 3.32
C ILE A 78 5.22 -22.45 4.68
N ALA A 79 4.69 -23.63 4.96
CA ALA A 79 4.97 -24.35 6.20
C ALA A 79 6.46 -24.74 6.28
N GLY A 80 7.11 -24.42 7.40
CA GLY A 80 8.55 -24.59 7.56
C GLY A 80 9.40 -23.58 6.77
N GLY A 81 8.77 -22.64 6.05
CA GLY A 81 9.43 -21.55 5.36
C GLY A 81 9.77 -20.37 6.27
N ALA A 82 10.43 -19.38 5.69
CA ALA A 82 10.74 -18.14 6.38
C ALA A 82 9.47 -17.30 6.67
N PRO A 83 9.47 -16.46 7.71
CA PRO A 83 8.38 -15.52 7.95
C PRO A 83 8.18 -14.56 6.77
N VAL A 84 6.92 -14.30 6.40
CA VAL A 84 6.53 -13.45 5.25
C VAL A 84 6.27 -11.98 5.64
N THR A 85 6.88 -11.51 6.73
CA THR A 85 6.64 -10.16 7.26
C THR A 85 7.64 -9.14 6.71
N GLN A 86 7.24 -7.88 6.62
CA GLN A 86 8.14 -6.78 6.21
C GLN A 86 9.37 -6.67 7.12
N LEU A 87 9.20 -6.94 8.42
CA LEU A 87 10.29 -7.00 9.39
C LEU A 87 11.33 -8.07 9.04
N PHE A 88 10.88 -9.26 8.64
CA PHE A 88 11.78 -10.34 8.23
C PHE A 88 12.60 -9.93 7.00
N TYR A 89 11.95 -9.44 5.94
CA TYR A 89 12.67 -9.00 4.74
C TYR A 89 13.66 -7.87 5.08
N ALA A 90 13.23 -6.89 5.88
CA ALA A 90 14.07 -5.78 6.30
C ALA A 90 15.33 -6.23 7.04
N LYS A 91 15.19 -7.11 8.04
CA LYS A 91 16.33 -7.64 8.82
C LYS A 91 17.27 -8.50 7.99
N ASN A 92 16.80 -9.09 6.88
CA ASN A 92 17.62 -9.83 5.93
C ASN A 92 18.18 -8.95 4.78
N GLY A 93 18.06 -7.62 4.87
CA GLY A 93 18.60 -6.71 3.85
C GLY A 93 17.81 -6.69 2.54
N ILE A 94 16.57 -7.23 2.53
CA ILE A 94 15.73 -7.31 1.33
C ILE A 94 14.81 -6.09 1.29
N ILE A 95 14.90 -5.31 0.21
CA ILE A 95 13.95 -4.24 -0.11
C ILE A 95 12.75 -4.86 -0.85
N THR A 96 11.55 -4.64 -0.33
CA THR A 96 10.31 -5.10 -0.97
C THR A 96 9.68 -4.00 -1.84
N PRO A 97 8.83 -4.35 -2.82
CA PRO A 97 8.06 -3.36 -3.58
C PRO A 97 7.20 -2.44 -2.69
N GLU A 98 6.77 -2.90 -1.51
CA GLU A 98 6.08 -2.03 -0.56
C GLU A 98 6.99 -0.97 0.04
N MET A 99 8.24 -1.30 0.34
CA MET A 99 9.21 -0.32 0.85
C MET A 99 9.52 0.75 -0.21
N GLU A 100 9.64 0.34 -1.48
CA GLU A 100 9.79 1.27 -2.60
C GLU A 100 8.55 2.16 -2.78
N TYR A 101 7.36 1.57 -2.74
CA TYR A 101 6.10 2.30 -2.84
C TYR A 101 5.98 3.38 -1.75
N VAL A 102 6.32 3.03 -0.50
CA VAL A 102 6.34 3.98 0.61
C VAL A 102 7.37 5.09 0.35
N ALA A 103 8.60 4.75 -0.06
CA ALA A 103 9.64 5.75 -0.31
C ALA A 103 9.23 6.80 -1.37
N VAL A 104 8.65 6.35 -2.49
CA VAL A 104 8.12 7.26 -3.53
C VAL A 104 7.01 8.15 -2.97
N ARG A 105 6.09 7.57 -2.19
CA ARG A 105 4.93 8.29 -1.65
C ARG A 105 5.33 9.34 -0.62
N GLU A 106 6.33 9.07 0.21
CA GLU A 106 6.85 10.02 1.19
C GLU A 106 7.62 11.18 0.54
N ASN A 107 8.37 10.92 -0.54
CA ASN A 107 9.12 11.97 -1.23
C ASN A 107 8.24 12.96 -1.99
N ALA A 108 7.04 12.56 -2.41
CA ALA A 108 6.16 13.43 -3.20
C ALA A 108 5.78 14.75 -2.47
N LEU A 109 5.78 14.76 -1.13
CA LEU A 109 5.59 16.00 -0.36
C LEU A 109 6.89 16.79 -0.18
N LEU A 110 8.03 16.12 -0.10
CA LEU A 110 9.34 16.77 0.03
C LEU A 110 9.68 17.58 -1.23
N GLU A 111 9.47 17.00 -2.41
CA GLU A 111 9.70 17.68 -3.70
C GLU A 111 8.83 18.95 -3.83
N GLN A 112 7.61 18.93 -3.29
CA GLN A 112 6.75 20.11 -3.25
C GLN A 112 7.25 21.17 -2.25
N ALA A 113 7.77 20.77 -1.09
CA ALA A 113 8.34 21.69 -0.10
C ALA A 113 9.53 22.46 -0.69
N GLU A 114 10.37 21.76 -1.46
CA GLU A 114 11.51 22.36 -2.17
C GLU A 114 11.05 23.32 -3.29
N ALA A 115 9.97 22.97 -3.99
CA ALA A 115 9.44 23.78 -5.08
C ALA A 115 8.68 25.05 -4.62
N ILE A 116 8.21 25.10 -3.38
CA ILE A 116 7.38 26.20 -2.86
C ILE A 116 8.08 26.88 -1.66
N PRO A 117 8.75 28.02 -1.88
CA PRO A 117 9.39 28.78 -0.81
C PRO A 117 8.39 29.18 0.29
N GLY A 118 8.76 28.94 1.55
CA GLY A 118 7.95 29.33 2.73
C GLY A 118 6.88 28.32 3.14
N LEU A 119 6.76 27.18 2.46
CA LEU A 119 5.84 26.12 2.85
C LEU A 119 6.43 25.31 4.01
N LEU A 120 5.88 25.48 5.22
CA LEU A 120 6.27 24.73 6.43
C LEU A 120 5.74 23.30 6.39
N LEU A 121 6.28 22.47 5.50
CA LEU A 121 6.06 21.02 5.51
C LEU A 121 7.00 20.36 6.53
N PRO A 122 6.66 19.16 7.05
CA PRO A 122 7.54 18.43 7.96
C PRO A 122 8.91 18.28 7.31
N THR A 123 9.88 19.00 7.87
CA THR A 123 11.26 19.13 7.39
C THR A 123 12.01 17.83 7.69
N LYS A 124 11.69 16.75 6.97
CA LYS A 124 12.62 15.64 6.90
C LYS A 124 13.71 16.05 5.93
N THR A 125 14.87 16.41 6.47
CA THR A 125 16.02 16.98 5.76
C THR A 125 16.70 16.02 4.77
N ARG A 126 16.20 14.79 4.65
CA ARG A 126 16.77 13.70 3.84
C ARG A 126 15.68 13.11 2.95
N LYS A 127 16.03 12.92 1.67
CA LYS A 127 15.25 12.13 0.71
C LYS A 127 15.02 10.71 1.25
N ILE A 128 13.78 10.26 1.24
CA ILE A 128 13.39 8.93 1.70
C ILE A 128 13.73 7.91 0.61
N THR A 129 14.74 7.08 0.85
CA THR A 129 15.10 5.98 -0.06
C THR A 129 14.40 4.69 0.37
N PRO A 130 14.21 3.71 -0.53
CA PRO A 130 13.73 2.38 -0.13
C PRO A 130 14.63 1.74 0.93
N GLU A 131 15.94 1.98 0.85
CA GLU A 131 16.91 1.56 1.86
C GLU A 131 16.65 2.21 3.23
N PHE A 132 16.34 3.50 3.27
CA PHE A 132 15.93 4.15 4.52
C PHE A 132 14.68 3.50 5.12
N VAL A 133 13.67 3.22 4.29
CA VAL A 133 12.45 2.54 4.76
C VAL A 133 12.77 1.15 5.31
N ARG A 134 13.67 0.40 4.65
CA ARG A 134 14.15 -0.89 5.13
C ARG A 134 14.85 -0.78 6.49
N GLU A 135 15.77 0.18 6.64
CA GLU A 135 16.47 0.45 7.90
C GLU A 135 15.49 0.73 9.05
N GLU A 136 14.53 1.63 8.84
CA GLU A 136 13.52 1.97 9.83
C GLU A 136 12.65 0.76 10.22
N VAL A 137 12.26 -0.06 9.25
CA VAL A 137 11.51 -1.30 9.52
C VAL A 137 12.38 -2.32 10.27
N ALA A 138 13.67 -2.43 9.96
CA ALA A 138 14.58 -3.37 10.61
C ALA A 138 14.91 -3.00 12.07
N CYS A 139 14.85 -1.71 12.40
CA CYS A 139 15.14 -1.17 13.74
C CYS A 139 14.01 -1.39 14.77
N VAL A 140 12.89 -2.00 14.37
CA VAL A 140 11.77 -2.39 15.26
C VAL A 140 12.09 -3.65 16.07
#